data_AF-A0A1C4XSU6-F1
#
_entry.id   AF-A0A1C4XSU6-F1
#
_cell.length_a   1.000
_cell.length_b   1.000
_cell.length_c   1.000
_cell.angle_alpha   90.00
_cell.angle_beta   90.00
_cell.angle_gamma   90.00
#
_symmetry.space_group_name_H-M   'P 1'
#
loop_
_entity.id
_entity.type
_entity.pdbx_description
1 polymer ?
#
loop_
_entity_poly.entity_id
_entity_poly.type
_entity_poly.pdbx_seq_one_letter_code
_entity_poly.pdbx_strand_id
1 'polypeptide(L)'
;MDAEGPTGRQLAAIVEVLGLTADAGRLAALLADAGWRPDPAMPVDRQLELRRDGVELSFAYLARDAAGRLVVGGGPWAGTPLPAGMLTAPAGRIGQLTAPVITPAAQIEFKEMYPVWMPDRPRRPKDATDLVRLRAAVAGDG
;
A
#
# COMPACT_ATOMS: atom_id res chain seq x y z
N MET A 1 -39.57 2.52 -21.08
CA MET A 1 -40.19 2.83 -19.79
C MET A 1 -39.82 1.76 -18.78
N ASP A 2 -38.74 1.84 -18.02
CA ASP A 2 -37.44 2.50 -18.10
C ASP A 2 -36.52 1.72 -17.16
N ALA A 3 -35.23 1.78 -17.43
CA ALA A 3 -34.17 1.08 -16.70
C ALA A 3 -33.85 1.75 -15.36
N GLU A 4 -33.46 0.97 -14.34
CA GLU A 4 -32.54 1.36 -13.25
C GLU A 4 -32.32 0.13 -12.32
N GLY A 5 -31.12 -0.28 -11.92
CA GLY A 5 -29.78 0.26 -12.12
C GLY A 5 -28.73 -0.86 -11.84
N PRO A 6 -27.44 -0.60 -12.10
CA PRO A 6 -26.41 -1.62 -12.04
C PRO A 6 -26.21 -2.09 -10.59
N THR A 7 -26.40 -3.39 -10.33
CA THR A 7 -25.92 -4.08 -9.13
C THR A 7 -24.49 -3.65 -8.86
N GLY A 8 -24.31 -2.87 -7.79
CA GLY A 8 -23.08 -2.18 -7.46
C GLY A 8 -21.92 -3.16 -7.38
N ARG A 9 -21.02 -3.09 -8.36
CA ARG A 9 -19.64 -3.51 -8.18
C ARG A 9 -19.11 -2.64 -7.05
N GLN A 10 -19.06 -3.18 -5.85
CA GLN A 10 -18.37 -2.56 -4.73
C GLN A 10 -16.92 -2.39 -5.21
N LEU A 11 -16.56 -1.16 -5.59
CA LEU A 11 -15.19 -0.79 -5.92
C LEU A 11 -14.43 -0.94 -4.61
N ALA A 12 -13.82 -2.12 -4.40
CA ALA A 12 -12.87 -2.30 -3.32
C ALA A 12 -11.71 -1.32 -3.61
N ALA A 13 -11.79 -0.14 -3.00
CA ALA A 13 -10.71 0.81 -2.99
C ALA A 13 -9.68 0.27 -1.99
N ILE A 14 -8.45 0.13 -2.46
CA ILE A 14 -7.32 -0.26 -1.64
C ILE A 14 -6.42 0.95 -1.57
N VAL A 15 -6.23 1.45 -0.36
CA VAL A 15 -5.24 2.50 -0.09
C VAL A 15 -4.05 1.81 0.55
N GLU A 16 -2.90 1.86 -0.14
CA GLU A 16 -1.63 1.37 0.38
C GLU A 16 -0.87 2.56 0.94
N VAL A 17 -0.63 2.55 2.25
CA VAL A 17 0.10 3.60 2.96
C VAL A 17 1.38 3.01 3.53
N LEU A 18 2.44 3.80 3.52
CA LEU A 18 3.70 3.44 4.16
C LEU A 18 3.83 4.21 5.46
N GLY A 19 4.13 3.51 6.56
CA GLY A 19 4.23 4.11 7.89
C GLY A 19 5.37 3.50 8.70
N LEU A 20 5.91 4.24 9.67
CA LEU A 20 6.94 3.70 10.56
C LEU A 20 6.32 2.65 11.50
N THR A 21 6.99 1.51 11.68
CA THR A 21 6.50 0.44 12.58
C THR A 21 6.23 0.94 13.99
N ALA A 22 7.05 1.90 14.48
CA ALA A 22 6.90 2.49 15.80
C ALA A 22 5.55 3.20 16.02
N ASP A 23 4.93 3.70 14.94
CA ASP A 23 3.65 4.41 15.00
C ASP A 23 2.44 3.50 14.78
N ALA A 24 2.66 2.23 14.42
CA ALA A 24 1.61 1.30 13.99
C ALA A 24 0.51 1.12 15.04
N GLY A 25 0.88 0.98 16.33
CA GLY A 25 -0.09 0.82 17.42
C GLY A 25 -0.96 2.06 17.63
N ARG A 26 -0.36 3.26 17.59
CA ARG A 26 -1.09 4.53 17.71
C ARG A 26 -2.04 4.73 16.53
N LEU A 27 -1.56 4.46 15.32
CA LEU A 27 -2.34 4.54 14.10
C LEU A 27 -3.53 3.56 14.11
N ALA A 28 -3.30 2.32 14.54
CA ALA A 28 -4.35 1.32 14.66
C ALA A 28 -5.45 1.75 15.64
N ALA A 29 -5.08 2.33 16.78
CA ALA A 29 -6.05 2.85 17.75
C ALA A 29 -6.90 4.00 17.18
N LEU A 30 -6.26 4.98 16.52
CA LEU A 30 -6.97 6.09 15.88
C LEU A 30 -7.94 5.63 14.79
N LEU A 31 -7.54 4.62 14.01
CA LEU A 31 -8.38 4.06 12.95
C LEU A 31 -9.52 3.22 13.53
N ALA A 32 -9.28 2.51 14.64
CA ALA A 32 -10.33 1.79 15.37
C ALA A 32 -11.40 2.74 15.91
N ASP A 33 -11.01 3.89 16.49
CA ASP A 33 -11.93 4.94 16.94
C ASP A 33 -12.73 5.53 15.76
N ALA A 34 -12.16 5.53 14.55
CA ALA A 34 -12.82 5.90 13.31
C ALA A 34 -13.62 4.76 12.66
N GLY A 35 -13.82 3.62 13.34
CA GLY A 35 -14.65 2.50 12.90
C GLY A 35 -13.96 1.50 11.95
N TRP A 36 -12.65 1.61 11.74
CA TRP A 36 -11.89 0.60 10.99
C TRP A 36 -11.65 -0.64 11.85
N ARG A 37 -11.64 -1.82 11.22
CA ARG A 37 -11.41 -3.09 11.90
C ARG A 37 -10.23 -3.83 11.30
N PRO A 38 -9.28 -4.33 12.12
CA PRO A 38 -8.20 -5.18 11.63
C PRO A 38 -8.72 -6.41 10.91
N ASP A 39 -8.09 -6.78 9.81
CA ASP A 39 -8.29 -8.07 9.15
C ASP A 39 -7.60 -9.16 10.00
N PRO A 40 -8.35 -10.09 10.63
CA PRO A 40 -7.75 -11.14 11.45
C PRO A 40 -6.88 -12.10 10.63
N ALA A 41 -7.03 -12.12 9.30
CA ALA A 41 -6.21 -12.93 8.40
C ALA A 41 -4.83 -12.32 8.11
N MET A 42 -4.49 -11.15 8.67
CA MET A 42 -3.18 -10.54 8.53
C MET A 42 -2.54 -10.27 9.90
N PRO A 43 -1.45 -10.98 10.22
CA PRO A 43 -0.68 -10.69 11.43
C PRO A 43 -0.16 -9.25 11.44
N VAL A 44 -0.51 -8.52 12.51
CA VAL A 44 -0.19 -7.09 12.67
C VAL A 44 1.30 -6.81 12.83
N ASP A 45 2.13 -7.82 13.06
CA ASP A 45 3.59 -7.75 13.09
C ASP A 45 4.21 -7.73 11.68
N ARG A 46 3.43 -8.13 10.65
CA ARG A 46 3.85 -8.08 9.23
C ARG A 46 3.40 -6.79 8.56
N GLN A 47 2.11 -6.47 8.68
CA GLN A 47 1.49 -5.26 8.14
C GLN A 47 0.11 -5.05 8.81
N LEU A 48 -0.40 -3.82 8.82
CA LEU A 48 -1.74 -3.54 9.32
C LEU A 48 -2.72 -3.50 8.15
N GLU A 49 -3.61 -4.49 8.10
CA GLU A 49 -4.72 -4.54 7.15
C GLU A 49 -6.01 -4.20 7.88
N LEU A 50 -6.77 -3.25 7.35
CA LEU A 50 -7.98 -2.73 7.97
C LEU A 50 -9.12 -2.72 6.94
N ARG A 51 -10.33 -2.92 7.42
CA ARG A 51 -11.55 -2.87 6.60
C ARG A 51 -12.60 -1.95 7.20
N ARG A 52 -13.31 -1.24 6.32
CA ARG A 52 -14.50 -0.45 6.64
C ARG A 52 -15.37 -0.26 5.40
N ASP A 53 -16.67 -0.55 5.51
CA ASP A 53 -17.67 -0.27 4.46
C ASP A 53 -17.29 -0.79 3.04
N GLY A 54 -16.57 -1.91 2.96
CA GLY A 54 -16.07 -2.49 1.70
C GLY A 54 -14.79 -1.88 1.15
N VAL A 55 -14.17 -0.97 1.88
CA VAL A 55 -12.84 -0.40 1.60
C VAL A 55 -11.80 -1.17 2.41
N GLU A 56 -10.68 -1.49 1.75
CA GLU A 56 -9.50 -2.06 2.40
C GLU A 56 -8.41 -0.99 2.51
N LEU A 57 -7.76 -0.93 3.67
CA LEU A 57 -6.69 0.00 3.95
C LEU A 57 -5.50 -0.81 4.48
N SER A 58 -4.40 -0.76 3.74
CA SER A 58 -3.21 -1.57 3.98
C SER A 58 -2.04 -0.67 4.36
N PHE A 59 -1.39 -0.94 5.49
CA PHE A 59 -0.16 -0.27 5.89
C PHE A 59 1.02 -1.24 5.87
N ALA A 60 1.91 -1.05 4.90
CA ALA A 60 3.20 -1.72 4.92
C ALA A 60 4.14 -0.93 5.83
N TYR A 61 4.79 -1.63 6.75
CA TYR A 61 5.68 -0.98 7.70
C TYR A 61 7.04 -0.68 7.10
N LEU A 62 7.52 0.52 7.39
CA LEU A 62 8.86 1.01 7.09
C LEU A 62 9.66 1.11 8.39
N ALA A 63 10.95 0.86 8.29
CA ALA A 63 11.92 1.26 9.30
C ALA A 63 13.10 1.97 8.63
N ARG A 64 14.01 2.49 9.45
CA ARG A 64 15.32 2.98 8.99
C ARG A 64 16.41 2.10 9.57
N ASP A 65 17.38 1.73 8.74
CA ASP A 65 18.58 1.03 9.20
C ASP A 65 19.57 1.99 9.90
N ALA A 66 20.71 1.48 10.36
CA ALA A 66 21.74 2.27 11.03
C ALA A 66 22.37 3.37 10.12
N ALA A 67 22.25 3.24 8.80
CA ALA A 67 22.69 4.23 7.82
C ALA A 67 21.55 5.20 7.43
N GLY A 68 20.37 5.10 8.06
CA GLY A 68 19.21 5.94 7.80
C GLY A 68 18.40 5.55 6.55
N ARG A 69 18.74 4.45 5.88
CA ARG A 69 18.07 3.96 4.66
C ARG A 69 16.75 3.30 5.00
N LEU A 70 15.76 3.45 4.12
CA LEU A 70 14.46 2.80 4.30
C LEU A 70 14.59 1.29 4.08
N VAL A 71 14.06 0.54 5.03
CA VAL A 71 14.00 -0.93 5.01
C VAL A 71 12.59 -1.41 5.36
N VAL A 72 12.28 -2.65 5.04
CA VAL A 72 11.05 -3.31 5.51
C VAL A 72 11.01 -3.27 7.04
N GLY A 73 9.89 -2.82 7.61
CA GLY A 73 9.76 -2.54 9.03
C GLY A 73 9.16 -3.66 9.88
N GLY A 74 8.71 -4.76 9.27
CA GLY A 74 8.03 -5.84 9.99
C GLY A 74 8.08 -7.19 9.29
N GLY A 75 7.67 -8.23 10.03
CA GLY A 75 7.60 -9.60 9.55
C GLY A 75 8.97 -10.25 9.23
N PRO A 76 8.95 -11.39 8.51
CA PRO A 76 10.16 -12.16 8.20
C PRO A 76 11.20 -11.43 7.35
N TRP A 77 10.80 -10.35 6.68
CA TRP A 77 11.65 -9.56 5.78
C TRP A 77 12.16 -8.28 6.43
N ALA A 78 11.92 -8.06 7.72
CA ALA A 78 12.38 -6.86 8.42
C ALA A 78 13.89 -6.62 8.23
N GLY A 79 14.26 -5.37 7.95
CA GLY A 79 15.65 -4.98 7.64
C GLY A 79 16.03 -5.14 6.16
N THR A 80 15.19 -5.75 5.32
CA THR A 80 15.43 -5.83 3.86
C THR A 80 15.42 -4.43 3.24
N PRO A 81 16.43 -4.06 2.43
CA PRO A 81 16.44 -2.79 1.72
C PRO A 81 15.21 -2.62 0.83
N LEU A 82 14.64 -1.42 0.85
CA LEU A 82 13.55 -1.05 -0.05
C LEU A 82 14.09 -0.43 -1.34
N PRO A 83 13.27 -0.39 -2.42
CA PRO A 83 13.63 0.20 -3.69
C PRO A 83 14.27 1.59 -3.58
N ALA A 84 15.13 1.93 -4.54
CA ALA A 84 15.57 3.32 -4.67
C ALA A 84 14.38 4.21 -5.03
N GLY A 85 14.35 5.43 -4.48
CA GLY A 85 13.27 6.39 -4.75
C GLY A 85 12.03 6.25 -3.86
N MET A 86 12.14 5.49 -2.76
CA MET A 86 11.16 5.51 -1.70
C MET A 86 11.10 6.91 -1.08
N LEU A 87 9.97 7.60 -1.26
CA LEU A 87 9.67 8.96 -0.79
C LEU A 87 10.49 10.09 -1.46
N THR A 88 11.04 9.88 -2.65
CA THR A 88 11.77 10.92 -3.38
C THR A 88 11.00 11.52 -4.56
N ALA A 89 9.79 11.03 -4.84
CA ALA A 89 8.94 11.59 -5.88
C ALA A 89 8.37 12.95 -5.44
N PRO A 90 8.00 13.84 -6.37
CA PRO A 90 7.16 14.98 -6.06
C PRO A 90 5.89 14.52 -5.34
N ALA A 91 5.41 15.32 -4.38
CA ALA A 91 4.22 14.97 -3.63
C ALA A 91 3.01 14.79 -4.56
N GLY A 92 2.30 13.68 -4.38
CA GLY A 92 1.06 13.39 -5.09
C GLY A 92 -0.13 14.12 -4.47
N ARG A 93 -1.25 14.10 -5.18
CA ARG A 93 -2.51 14.68 -4.70
C ARG A 93 -3.66 13.68 -4.78
N ILE A 94 -4.45 13.61 -3.72
CA ILE A 94 -5.74 12.92 -3.67
C ILE A 94 -6.79 13.97 -3.31
N GLY A 95 -7.49 14.51 -4.31
CA GLY A 95 -8.35 15.68 -4.12
C GLY A 95 -7.57 16.90 -3.58
N GLN A 96 -7.91 17.35 -2.38
CA GLN A 96 -7.23 18.46 -1.70
C GLN A 96 -6.02 18.01 -0.85
N LEU A 97 -5.87 16.69 -0.61
CA LEU A 97 -4.77 16.17 0.19
C LEU A 97 -3.49 16.07 -0.65
N THR A 98 -2.41 16.67 -0.15
CA THR A 98 -1.05 16.47 -0.66
C THR A 98 -0.35 15.43 0.20
N ALA A 99 0.25 14.42 -0.41
CA ALA A 99 0.95 13.35 0.32
C ALA A 99 2.28 12.98 -0.36
N PRO A 100 3.32 12.61 0.41
CA PRO A 100 4.48 11.95 -0.14
C PRO A 100 4.06 10.68 -0.87
N VAL A 101 4.60 10.46 -2.07
CA VAL A 101 4.37 9.24 -2.85
C VAL A 101 5.70 8.62 -3.23
N ILE A 102 5.69 7.32 -3.46
CA ILE A 102 6.85 6.60 -3.99
C ILE A 102 6.90 6.75 -5.51
N THR A 103 8.11 6.78 -6.09
CA THR A 103 8.28 6.92 -7.54
C THR A 103 7.60 5.78 -8.30
N PRO A 104 7.19 5.98 -9.57
CA PRO A 104 6.64 4.90 -10.38
C PRO A 104 7.59 3.68 -10.49
N ALA A 105 8.90 3.92 -10.59
CA ALA A 105 9.91 2.86 -10.56
C ALA A 105 9.87 2.05 -9.25
N ALA A 106 9.82 2.73 -8.10
CA ALA A 106 9.69 2.07 -6.79
C ALA A 106 8.36 1.30 -6.66
N GLN A 107 7.26 1.82 -7.21
CA GLN A 107 5.96 1.10 -7.23
C GLN A 107 6.02 -0.19 -8.04
N ILE A 108 6.70 -0.17 -9.19
CA ILE A 108 6.91 -1.36 -10.03
C ILE A 108 7.72 -2.40 -9.26
N GLU A 109 8.87 -2.00 -8.72
CA GLU A 109 9.76 -2.91 -7.98
C GLU A 109 9.03 -3.52 -6.77
N PHE A 110 8.27 -2.72 -6.01
CA PHE A 110 7.51 -3.20 -4.87
C PHE A 110 6.43 -4.23 -5.28
N LYS A 111 5.70 -3.98 -6.38
CA LYS A 111 4.71 -4.93 -6.93
C LYS A 111 5.35 -6.20 -7.49
N GLU A 112 6.58 -6.10 -7.98
CA GLU A 112 7.37 -7.23 -8.44
C GLU A 112 7.86 -8.09 -7.29
N MET A 113 8.26 -7.48 -6.17
CA MET A 113 8.70 -8.16 -4.95
C MET A 113 7.57 -8.76 -4.10
N TYR A 114 6.34 -8.24 -4.20
CA TYR A 114 5.21 -8.67 -3.38
C TYR A 114 5.00 -10.21 -3.33
N PRO A 115 5.05 -10.98 -4.44
CA PRO A 115 4.89 -12.44 -4.37
C PRO A 115 6.04 -13.17 -3.68
N VAL A 116 7.23 -12.56 -3.61
CA VAL A 116 8.36 -13.10 -2.86
C VAL A 116 8.15 -12.86 -1.37
N TRP A 117 7.68 -11.66 -1.01
CA TRP A 117 7.46 -11.29 0.38
C TRP A 117 6.21 -11.93 1.00
N MET A 118 5.18 -12.14 0.20
CA MET A 118 3.88 -12.67 0.58
C MET A 118 3.48 -13.84 -0.34
N PRO A 119 4.20 -14.97 -0.32
CA PRO A 119 3.95 -16.09 -1.24
C PRO A 119 2.56 -16.71 -1.08
N ASP A 120 2.00 -16.66 0.13
CA ASP A 120 0.66 -17.18 0.45
C ASP A 120 -0.48 -16.23 0.00
N ARG A 121 -0.14 -15.06 -0.55
CA ARG A 121 -1.10 -14.06 -1.05
C ARG A 121 -0.94 -13.90 -2.56
N PRO A 122 -1.83 -14.49 -3.38
CA PRO A 122 -1.75 -14.33 -4.82
C PRO A 122 -1.92 -12.86 -5.22
N ARG A 123 -1.24 -12.45 -6.30
CA ARG A 123 -1.43 -11.12 -6.91
C ARG A 123 -2.91 -10.92 -7.23
N ARG A 124 -3.41 -9.73 -6.92
CA ARG A 124 -4.77 -9.36 -7.28
C ARG A 124 -4.81 -9.03 -8.77
N PRO A 125 -5.93 -9.26 -9.47
CA PRO A 125 -6.05 -8.88 -10.88
C PRO A 125 -5.73 -7.41 -11.16
N LYS A 126 -6.04 -6.50 -10.21
CA LYS A 126 -5.70 -5.07 -10.33
C LYS A 126 -4.17 -4.82 -10.39
N ASP A 127 -3.36 -5.66 -9.77
CA ASP A 127 -1.91 -5.43 -9.66
C ASP A 127 -1.24 -5.56 -11.05
N ALA A 128 -1.77 -6.42 -11.92
CA ALA A 128 -1.33 -6.52 -13.32
C ALA A 128 -1.67 -5.26 -14.13
N THR A 129 -2.88 -4.71 -13.94
CA THR A 129 -3.28 -3.45 -14.57
C THR A 129 -2.45 -2.26 -14.08
N ASP A 130 -2.17 -2.20 -12.78
CA ASP A 130 -1.31 -1.17 -12.21
C ASP A 130 0.10 -1.22 -12.81
N LEU A 131 0.69 -2.41 -12.93
CA LEU A 131 2.02 -2.59 -13.54
C LEU A 131 2.08 -2.09 -14.99
N VAL A 132 1.04 -2.37 -15.79
CA VAL A 132 0.96 -1.86 -17.17
C VAL A 132 0.92 -0.32 -17.18
N ARG A 133 0.09 0.29 -16.32
CA ARG A 133 -0.02 1.76 -16.23
C ARG A 133 1.26 2.41 -15.77
N LEU A 134 1.91 1.85 -14.74
CA LEU A 134 3.16 2.37 -14.20
C LEU A 134 4.29 2.31 -15.22
N ARG A 135 4.40 1.19 -15.96
CA ARG A 135 5.40 1.05 -17.03
C ARG A 135 5.16 2.03 -18.18
N ALA A 136 3.90 2.28 -18.55
CA ALA A 136 3.56 3.28 -19.55
C ALA A 136 3.91 4.70 -19.09
N ALA A 137 3.67 5.04 -17.82
CA ALA A 137 4.03 6.34 -17.26
C ALA A 137 5.56 6.56 -17.30
N VAL A 138 6.35 5.57 -16.87
CA VAL A 138 7.82 5.64 -16.94
C VAL A 138 8.33 5.78 -18.37
N ALA A 139 7.70 5.11 -19.34
CA ALA A 139 8.07 5.19 -20.75
C ALA A 139 7.67 6.53 -21.41
N GLY A 140 6.66 7.22 -20.89
CA GLY A 140 6.21 8.53 -21.39
C GLY A 140 6.94 9.72 -20.79
N ASP A 141 7.68 9.53 -19.69
CA ASP A 141 8.55 10.53 -19.04
C ASP A 141 9.98 10.52 -19.60
N GLY A 142 10.22 9.82 -20.73
CA GLY A 142 11.52 9.65 -21.40
C GLY A 142 11.72 10.52 -22.64
#